data_AF-A0A916HZ74-F1
#
_entry.id   AF-A0A916HZ74-F1
#
_cell.length_a   1.000
_cell.length_b   1.000
_cell.length_c   1.000
_cell.angle_alpha   90.00
_cell.angle_beta   90.00
_cell.angle_gamma   90.00
#
_symmetry.space_group_name_H-M   'P 1'
#
loop_
_entity.id
_entity.type
_entity.pdbx_description
1 polymer ?
#
loop_
_entity_poly.entity_id
_entity_poly.type
_entity_poly.pdbx_seq_one_letter_code
_entity_poly.pdbx_strand_id
1 'polypeptide(L)'
;MGRSLTAVGTSEAFRWTATTGIVGLGYANPGDYYSESMAVSRDGTTVVGMSFGPSGALSAFKWTEAAGMQILPPAPGTGGFSTEASGVNFNGRIIIGRSGQSGTAAVWRDGQVADLGSAPGFSMSGALAVNDDGSVVAGFLLGGGGGQLAGVWTPERGMETLVNYLAFHGVVVPSGINLLTCTAVSADGRTFAGWTGPPPGGQVRQGFVATIPAPGSILLFCTAFCAGCRGRRR
;
A
#
# COMPACT_ATOMS: atom_id res chain seq x y z
N MET A 1 14.87 7.06 0.08
CA MET A 1 14.88 5.79 -0.67
C MET A 1 14.76 6.09 -2.14
N GLY A 2 15.35 5.25 -2.98
CA GLY A 2 15.44 5.46 -4.42
C GLY A 2 16.38 4.44 -5.05
N ARG A 3 16.74 4.66 -6.31
CA ARG A 3 17.71 3.86 -7.04
C ARG A 3 18.92 4.71 -7.43
N SER A 4 20.14 4.16 -7.37
CA SER A 4 21.36 4.86 -7.78
C SER A 4 21.94 4.22 -9.04
N LEU A 5 22.37 5.05 -9.99
CA LEU A 5 23.07 4.58 -11.18
C LEU A 5 24.53 4.30 -10.83
N THR A 6 25.03 3.10 -11.11
CA THR A 6 26.47 2.83 -11.10
C THR A 6 27.08 3.21 -12.46
N ALA A 7 28.40 3.38 -12.50
CA ALA A 7 29.16 3.73 -13.70
C ALA A 7 29.05 2.69 -14.85
N VAL A 8 28.35 1.57 -14.66
CA VAL A 8 28.18 0.49 -15.64
C VAL A 8 26.71 0.32 -16.10
N GLY A 9 25.82 1.27 -15.78
CA GLY A 9 24.42 1.21 -16.21
C GLY A 9 23.54 0.25 -15.39
N THR A 10 24.06 -0.29 -14.28
CA THR A 10 23.26 -1.02 -13.30
C THR A 10 22.69 -0.05 -12.28
N SER A 11 21.49 -0.36 -11.78
CA SER A 11 20.79 0.50 -10.81
C SER A 11 20.57 -0.27 -9.53
N GLU A 12 21.00 0.29 -8.41
CA GLU A 12 20.98 -0.39 -7.12
C GLU A 12 20.08 0.35 -6.12
N ALA A 13 19.30 -0.40 -5.35
CA ALA A 13 18.59 0.09 -4.19
C ALA A 13 19.62 0.67 -3.21
N PHE A 14 19.32 1.84 -2.65
CA PHE A 14 20.22 2.48 -1.70
C PHE A 14 19.50 2.99 -0.47
N ARG A 15 20.25 3.04 0.63
CA ARG A 15 19.91 3.73 1.87
C ARG A 15 20.77 4.97 1.98
N TRP A 16 20.18 6.09 2.41
CA TRP A 16 20.95 7.26 2.80
C TRP A 16 20.79 7.51 4.29
N THR A 17 21.89 7.82 4.97
CA THR A 17 21.86 8.41 6.31
C THR A 17 22.77 9.63 6.36
N ALA A 18 22.50 10.54 7.29
CA ALA A 18 23.35 11.73 7.49
C ALA A 18 24.81 11.33 7.82
N THR A 19 25.00 10.20 8.50
CA THR A 19 26.32 9.73 8.95
C THR A 19 27.09 8.99 7.86
N THR A 20 26.41 8.14 7.09
CA THR A 20 27.06 7.23 6.12
C THR A 20 26.95 7.69 4.67
N GLY A 21 26.16 8.73 4.39
CA GLY A 21 25.81 9.08 3.01
C GLY A 21 25.01 7.97 2.33
N ILE A 22 25.12 7.89 1.00
CA ILE A 22 24.49 6.86 0.16
C ILE A 22 25.25 5.54 0.32
N VAL A 23 24.54 4.49 0.69
CA VAL A 23 25.04 3.12 0.79
C VAL A 23 24.16 2.22 -0.08
N GLY A 24 24.78 1.55 -1.05
CA GLY A 24 24.13 0.54 -1.87
C GLY A 24 23.75 -0.70 -1.04
N LEU A 25 22.59 -1.28 -1.31
CA LEU A 25 22.06 -2.44 -0.58
C LEU A 25 22.37 -3.79 -1.25
N GLY A 26 22.82 -3.75 -2.50
CA GLY A 26 23.13 -4.88 -3.37
C GLY A 26 21.95 -5.29 -4.27
N TYR A 27 21.98 -6.55 -4.66
CA TYR A 27 20.94 -7.19 -5.45
C TYR A 27 20.49 -8.48 -4.75
N ALA A 28 19.25 -8.90 -4.96
CA ALA A 28 18.68 -10.01 -4.21
C ALA A 28 19.22 -11.37 -4.65
N ASN A 29 19.57 -11.54 -5.94
CA ASN A 29 20.14 -12.77 -6.48
C ASN A 29 21.52 -12.53 -7.13
N PRO A 30 22.40 -13.55 -7.14
CA PRO A 30 23.60 -13.51 -7.97
C PRO A 30 23.27 -13.26 -9.45
N GLY A 31 23.88 -12.23 -10.04
CA GLY A 31 23.69 -11.87 -11.44
C GLY A 31 22.52 -10.91 -11.71
N ASP A 32 21.72 -10.56 -10.71
CA ASP A 32 20.81 -9.42 -10.80
C ASP A 32 21.59 -8.14 -11.09
N TYR A 33 20.99 -7.25 -11.87
CA TYR A 33 21.59 -5.99 -12.32
C TYR A 33 20.71 -4.77 -12.08
N TYR A 34 19.53 -4.99 -11.49
CA TYR A 34 18.60 -3.94 -11.09
C TYR A 34 18.04 -4.25 -9.70
N SER A 35 18.06 -3.28 -8.80
CA SER A 35 17.29 -3.32 -7.56
C SER A 35 16.72 -1.94 -7.23
N GLU A 36 15.55 -1.93 -6.60
CA GLU A 36 14.84 -0.71 -6.21
C GLU A 36 14.18 -0.88 -4.85
N SER A 37 14.48 0.04 -3.93
CA SER A 37 13.79 0.13 -2.64
C SER A 37 12.45 0.84 -2.82
N MET A 38 11.36 0.23 -2.37
CA MET A 38 10.01 0.79 -2.46
C MET A 38 9.51 1.36 -1.13
N ALA A 39 9.88 0.75 -0.01
CA ALA A 39 9.47 1.21 1.31
C ALA A 39 10.53 0.97 2.38
N VAL A 40 10.41 1.72 3.47
CA VAL A 40 11.23 1.58 4.67
C VAL A 40 10.31 1.55 5.88
N SER A 41 10.60 0.65 6.81
CA SER A 41 9.96 0.60 8.13
C SER A 41 10.15 1.92 8.88
N ARG A 42 9.23 2.24 9.79
CA ARG A 42 9.22 3.54 10.48
C ARG A 42 10.42 3.71 11.42
N ASP A 43 10.94 2.61 11.96
CA ASP A 43 12.18 2.62 12.75
C ASP A 43 13.46 2.72 11.90
N GLY A 44 13.32 2.69 10.56
CA GLY A 44 14.42 2.85 9.61
C GLY A 44 15.31 1.60 9.46
N THR A 45 14.98 0.48 10.11
CA THR A 45 15.87 -0.70 10.20
C THR A 45 15.66 -1.69 9.07
N THR A 46 14.46 -1.72 8.49
CA THR A 46 14.06 -2.63 7.42
C THR A 46 13.73 -1.87 6.15
N VAL A 47 14.36 -2.24 5.03
CA VAL A 47 14.07 -1.73 3.68
C VAL A 47 13.49 -2.86 2.85
N VAL A 48 12.46 -2.59 2.06
CA VAL A 48 11.85 -3.58 1.17
C VAL A 48 11.75 -3.04 -0.25
N GLY A 49 11.66 -3.95 -1.21
CA GLY A 49 11.55 -3.59 -2.61
C GLY A 49 11.62 -4.79 -3.53
N MET A 50 12.16 -4.58 -4.72
CA MET A 50 12.32 -5.61 -5.74
C MET A 50 13.72 -5.59 -6.37
N SER A 51 14.14 -6.76 -6.84
CA SER A 51 15.36 -6.98 -7.61
C SER A 51 15.01 -7.69 -8.92
N PHE A 52 15.81 -7.48 -9.95
CA PHE A 52 15.59 -7.99 -11.29
C PHE A 52 16.92 -8.33 -11.98
N GLY A 53 16.87 -9.42 -12.75
CA GLY A 53 18.04 -9.99 -13.40
C GLY A 53 17.73 -10.80 -14.64
N PRO A 54 18.67 -11.65 -15.09
CA PRO A 54 18.56 -12.41 -16.34
C PRO A 54 17.36 -13.37 -16.39
N SER A 55 16.82 -13.80 -15.25
CA SER A 55 15.64 -14.67 -15.19
C SER A 55 14.36 -14.00 -15.71
N GLY A 56 14.32 -12.67 -15.77
CA GLY A 56 13.14 -11.89 -16.15
C GLY A 56 12.06 -11.80 -15.06
N ALA A 57 12.21 -12.47 -13.92
CA ALA A 57 11.26 -12.43 -12.81
C ALA A 57 11.68 -11.38 -11.76
N LEU A 58 10.70 -10.65 -11.21
CA LEU A 58 10.95 -9.78 -10.06
C LEU A 58 11.13 -10.64 -8.80
N SER A 59 12.12 -10.29 -7.99
CA SER A 59 12.35 -10.89 -6.68
C SER A 59 12.14 -9.83 -5.60
N ALA A 60 11.07 -9.96 -4.82
CA ALA A 60 10.87 -9.13 -3.64
C ALA A 60 12.00 -9.38 -2.65
N PHE A 61 12.48 -8.33 -2.01
CA PHE A 61 13.49 -8.44 -0.96
C PHE A 61 13.09 -7.72 0.31
N LYS A 62 13.63 -8.23 1.42
CA LYS A 62 13.78 -7.55 2.70
C LYS A 62 15.27 -7.34 2.94
N TRP A 63 15.68 -6.12 3.28
CA TRP A 63 17.04 -5.80 3.68
C TRP A 63 17.07 -5.31 5.13
N THR A 64 18.05 -5.79 5.87
CA THR A 64 18.44 -5.24 7.18
C THR A 64 19.95 -5.15 7.26
N GLU A 65 20.47 -4.28 8.12
CA GLU A 65 21.93 -4.14 8.30
C GLU A 65 22.60 -5.44 8.76
N ALA A 66 21.91 -6.23 9.59
CA ALA A 66 22.44 -7.48 10.13
C ALA A 66 22.41 -8.66 9.15
N ALA A 67 21.40 -8.73 8.28
CA ALA A 67 21.19 -9.90 7.41
C ALA A 67 21.48 -9.64 5.92
N GLY A 68 21.71 -8.38 5.51
CA GLY A 68 21.78 -8.01 4.11
C GLY A 68 20.44 -8.21 3.40
N MET A 69 20.46 -8.36 2.06
CA MET A 69 19.27 -8.66 1.27
C MET A 69 18.84 -10.13 1.45
N GLN A 70 17.56 -10.32 1.74
CA GLN A 70 16.89 -11.60 1.88
C GLN A 70 15.70 -11.62 0.91
N ILE A 71 15.59 -12.68 0.13
CA ILE A 71 14.48 -12.86 -0.81
C ILE A 71 13.20 -13.20 -0.06
N LEU A 72 12.09 -12.61 -0.48
CA LEU A 72 10.76 -12.95 -0.02
C LEU A 72 10.12 -13.94 -1.01
N PRO A 73 9.74 -15.15 -0.55
CA PRO A 73 9.30 -16.21 -1.46
C PRO A 73 7.92 -15.91 -2.07
N PRO A 74 7.59 -16.46 -3.26
CA PRO A 74 6.25 -16.37 -3.82
C PRO A 74 5.24 -17.16 -2.98
N ALA A 75 4.00 -16.67 -2.92
CA ALA A 75 2.89 -17.35 -2.29
C ALA A 75 2.57 -18.68 -3.00
N PRO A 76 2.25 -19.76 -2.26
CA PRO A 76 1.84 -21.03 -2.87
C PRO A 76 0.61 -20.86 -3.76
N GLY A 77 0.58 -21.56 -4.90
CA GLY A 77 -0.59 -21.62 -5.77
C GLY A 77 -0.83 -20.41 -6.67
N THR A 78 -0.04 -19.33 -6.58
CA THR A 78 -0.24 -18.12 -7.41
C THR A 78 0.28 -18.23 -8.84
N GLY A 79 0.97 -19.33 -9.17
CA GLY A 79 1.66 -19.53 -10.45
C GLY A 79 2.83 -18.55 -10.66
N GLY A 80 3.90 -18.97 -11.33
CA GLY A 80 5.08 -18.12 -11.55
C GLY A 80 5.86 -17.78 -10.27
N PHE A 81 6.94 -17.01 -10.45
CA PHE A 81 7.93 -16.72 -9.39
C PHE A 81 8.10 -15.22 -9.12
N SER A 82 7.34 -14.37 -9.81
CA SER A 82 7.46 -12.92 -9.68
C SER A 82 6.89 -12.45 -8.34
N THR A 83 7.66 -11.64 -7.61
CA THR A 83 7.28 -11.06 -6.34
C THR A 83 7.75 -9.60 -6.26
N GLU A 84 6.97 -8.77 -5.59
CA GLU A 84 7.30 -7.36 -5.34
C GLU A 84 6.84 -6.97 -3.94
N ALA A 85 7.70 -6.32 -3.16
CA ALA A 85 7.35 -5.75 -1.86
C ALA A 85 7.21 -4.24 -1.96
N SER A 86 6.02 -3.73 -1.65
CA SER A 86 5.64 -2.31 -1.81
C SER A 86 5.47 -1.57 -0.50
N GLY A 87 5.30 -2.29 0.62
CA GLY A 87 5.09 -1.68 1.93
C GLY A 87 5.56 -2.56 3.08
N VAL A 88 5.77 -1.94 4.24
CA VAL A 88 6.27 -2.59 5.45
C VAL A 88 5.72 -1.89 6.69
N ASN A 89 5.36 -2.65 7.72
CA ASN A 89 4.84 -2.10 8.98
C ASN A 89 5.94 -1.46 9.84
N PHE A 90 5.56 -0.90 10.99
CA PHE A 90 6.43 -0.15 11.90
C PHE A 90 7.79 -0.82 12.18
N ASN A 91 7.80 -2.11 12.52
CA ASN A 91 8.97 -2.85 12.99
C ASN A 91 9.56 -3.83 11.96
N GLY A 92 9.13 -3.76 10.70
CA GLY A 92 9.69 -4.60 9.64
C GLY A 92 9.29 -6.08 9.68
N ARG A 93 8.32 -6.47 10.52
CA ARG A 93 7.85 -7.87 10.63
C ARG A 93 6.79 -8.23 9.60
N ILE A 94 6.03 -7.25 9.14
CA ILE A 94 4.94 -7.43 8.18
C ILE A 94 5.31 -6.65 6.93
N ILE A 95 5.43 -7.36 5.82
CA ILE A 95 5.73 -6.81 4.51
C ILE A 95 4.56 -7.15 3.61
N ILE A 96 4.17 -6.22 2.76
CA ILE A 96 3.05 -6.39 1.83
C ILE A 96 3.50 -6.07 0.41
N GLY A 97 2.77 -6.61 -0.56
CA GLY A 97 3.04 -6.36 -1.96
C GLY A 97 2.26 -7.29 -2.88
N ARG A 98 2.93 -7.85 -3.89
CA ARG A 98 2.32 -8.73 -4.89
C ARG A 98 3.09 -10.03 -5.08
N SER A 99 2.36 -11.11 -5.37
CA SER A 99 2.93 -12.41 -5.68
C SER A 99 2.28 -13.05 -6.90
N GLY A 100 3.09 -13.80 -7.66
CA GLY A 100 2.65 -14.70 -8.71
C GLY A 100 2.42 -14.05 -10.07
N GLN A 101 2.02 -14.89 -11.03
CA GLN A 101 1.90 -14.54 -12.44
C GLN A 101 0.80 -13.51 -12.70
N SER A 102 -0.34 -13.64 -12.01
CA SER A 102 -1.44 -12.68 -12.09
C SER A 102 -1.25 -11.47 -11.17
N GLY A 103 -0.25 -11.50 -10.27
CA GLY A 103 0.05 -10.43 -9.32
C GLY A 103 -1.13 -10.14 -8.39
N THR A 104 -1.36 -11.02 -7.40
CA THR A 104 -2.32 -10.78 -6.33
C THR A 104 -1.62 -10.19 -5.10
N ALA A 105 -2.38 -9.43 -4.31
CA ALA A 105 -1.92 -8.87 -3.05
C ALA A 105 -1.40 -9.99 -2.14
N ALA A 106 -0.21 -9.81 -1.58
CA ALA A 106 0.43 -10.78 -0.69
C ALA A 106 0.91 -10.11 0.59
N VAL A 107 1.00 -10.91 1.65
CA VAL A 107 1.61 -10.53 2.92
C VAL A 107 2.70 -11.53 3.30
N TRP A 108 3.88 -11.01 3.64
CA TRP A 108 4.96 -11.75 4.27
C TRP A 108 5.00 -11.40 5.75
N ARG A 109 4.88 -12.41 6.61
CA ARG A 109 4.92 -12.29 8.06
C ARG A 109 5.80 -13.39 8.63
N ASP A 110 6.83 -13.00 9.37
CA ASP A 110 7.73 -13.93 10.06
C ASP A 110 8.31 -15.04 9.15
N GLY A 111 8.64 -14.68 7.91
CA GLY A 111 9.20 -15.59 6.90
C GLY A 111 8.18 -16.46 6.16
N GLN A 112 6.90 -16.38 6.53
CA GLN A 112 5.80 -17.02 5.84
C GLN A 112 5.12 -16.04 4.88
N VAL A 113 4.59 -16.55 3.77
CA VAL A 113 3.86 -15.76 2.77
C VAL A 113 2.43 -16.27 2.64
N ALA A 114 1.48 -15.34 2.56
CA ALA A 114 0.09 -15.63 2.25
C ALA A 114 -0.38 -14.78 1.07
N ASP A 115 -1.08 -15.41 0.13
CA ASP A 115 -1.87 -14.73 -0.88
C ASP A 115 -3.16 -14.21 -0.23
N LEU A 116 -3.46 -12.92 -0.42
CA LEU A 116 -4.68 -12.27 0.08
C LEU A 116 -5.83 -12.38 -0.92
N GLY A 117 -5.56 -12.88 -2.13
CA GLY A 117 -6.53 -13.02 -3.19
C GLY A 117 -7.04 -11.69 -3.74
N SER A 118 -8.18 -11.74 -4.43
CA SER A 118 -8.84 -10.58 -5.03
C SER A 118 -10.31 -10.56 -4.65
N ALA A 119 -10.94 -9.38 -4.73
CA ALA A 119 -12.36 -9.24 -4.46
C ALA A 119 -13.22 -9.84 -5.59
N PRO A 120 -14.46 -10.29 -5.31
CA PRO A 120 -15.38 -10.77 -6.34
C PRO A 120 -15.55 -9.77 -7.49
N GLY A 121 -15.40 -10.25 -8.73
CA GLY A 121 -15.45 -9.41 -9.93
C GLY A 121 -14.13 -8.74 -10.33
N PHE A 122 -13.07 -8.90 -9.54
CA PHE A 122 -11.73 -8.38 -9.82
C PHE A 122 -10.74 -9.53 -10.03
N SER A 123 -9.91 -9.42 -11.07
CA SER A 123 -8.94 -10.46 -11.45
C SER A 123 -7.54 -10.22 -10.88
N MET A 124 -7.27 -9.02 -10.37
CA MET A 124 -5.98 -8.67 -9.76
C MET A 124 -6.19 -7.76 -8.54
N SER A 125 -5.24 -7.82 -7.62
CA SER A 125 -5.18 -6.96 -6.45
C SER A 125 -3.72 -6.58 -6.17
N GLY A 126 -3.52 -5.42 -5.56
CA GLY A 126 -2.19 -5.00 -5.10
C GLY A 126 -2.29 -4.39 -3.72
N ALA A 127 -1.39 -4.79 -2.83
CA ALA A 127 -1.23 -4.16 -1.53
C ALA A 127 -0.25 -2.99 -1.63
N LEU A 128 -0.57 -1.86 -1.01
CA LEU A 128 0.27 -0.65 -0.98
C LEU A 128 0.47 -0.10 0.43
N ALA A 129 -0.42 -0.42 1.36
CA ALA A 129 -0.35 0.05 2.74
C ALA A 129 -0.82 -1.03 3.72
N VAL A 130 -0.24 -1.04 4.91
CA VAL A 130 -0.57 -1.96 5.99
C VAL A 130 -0.49 -1.23 7.32
N ASN A 131 -1.39 -1.54 8.25
CA ASN A 131 -1.36 -1.00 9.61
C ASN A 131 -0.32 -1.73 10.49
N ASP A 132 -0.13 -1.31 11.74
CA ASP A 132 1.02 -1.76 12.54
C ASP A 132 0.97 -3.26 12.91
N ASP A 133 -0.23 -3.81 13.13
CA ASP A 133 -0.45 -5.24 13.42
C ASP A 133 -0.75 -6.09 12.17
N GLY A 134 -0.88 -5.43 11.02
CA GLY A 134 -1.23 -6.01 9.72
C GLY A 134 -2.59 -6.71 9.65
N SER A 135 -3.55 -6.32 10.49
CA SER A 135 -4.95 -6.70 10.36
C SER A 135 -5.67 -5.94 9.24
N VAL A 136 -5.13 -4.82 8.77
CA VAL A 136 -5.68 -4.03 7.66
C VAL A 136 -4.61 -3.82 6.61
N VAL A 137 -4.86 -4.37 5.41
CA VAL A 137 -4.02 -4.17 4.22
C VAL A 137 -4.86 -3.46 3.17
N ALA A 138 -4.39 -2.33 2.63
CA ALA A 138 -5.11 -1.58 1.62
C ALA A 138 -4.27 -1.36 0.35
N GLY A 139 -4.97 -1.11 -0.75
CA GLY A 139 -4.34 -0.90 -2.04
C GLY A 139 -5.36 -0.72 -3.16
N PHE A 140 -5.24 -1.54 -4.20
CA PHE A 140 -6.09 -1.45 -5.39
C PHE A 140 -6.57 -2.83 -5.87
N LEU A 141 -7.63 -2.81 -6.66
CA LEU A 141 -8.23 -3.93 -7.36
C LEU A 141 -8.33 -3.57 -8.84
N LEU A 142 -8.09 -4.53 -9.73
CA LEU A 142 -8.27 -4.38 -11.18
C LEU A 142 -9.19 -5.47 -11.72
N GLY A 143 -10.23 -5.05 -12.45
CA GLY A 143 -11.18 -5.93 -13.13
C GLY A 143 -10.87 -6.11 -14.62
N GLY A 144 -11.34 -7.22 -15.18
CA GLY A 144 -11.31 -7.50 -16.62
C GLY A 144 -12.24 -6.54 -17.38
N GLY A 145 -11.71 -5.39 -17.77
CA GLY A 145 -12.48 -4.29 -18.38
C GLY A 145 -11.95 -2.89 -18.05
N GLY A 146 -10.86 -2.78 -17.27
CA GLY A 146 -10.23 -1.49 -16.93
C GLY A 146 -10.81 -0.82 -15.67
N GLY A 147 -11.73 -1.48 -14.97
CA GLY A 147 -12.24 -1.02 -13.68
C GLY A 147 -11.17 -1.13 -12.61
N GLN A 148 -10.70 0.02 -12.11
CA GLN A 148 -9.81 0.11 -10.97
C GLN A 148 -10.59 0.63 -9.76
N LEU A 149 -10.48 -0.02 -8.60
CA LEU A 149 -11.04 0.47 -7.33
C LEU A 149 -10.03 0.34 -6.19
N ALA A 150 -10.20 1.15 -5.16
CA ALA A 150 -9.48 0.97 -3.91
C ALA A 150 -9.95 -0.34 -3.25
N GLY A 151 -8.99 -1.18 -2.85
CA GLY A 151 -9.24 -2.45 -2.17
C GLY A 151 -8.76 -2.42 -0.73
N VAL A 152 -9.36 -3.25 0.11
CA VAL A 152 -8.94 -3.50 1.48
C VAL A 152 -9.14 -4.98 1.81
N TRP A 153 -8.17 -5.54 2.52
CA TRP A 153 -8.22 -6.88 3.07
C TRP A 153 -8.17 -6.81 4.59
N THR A 154 -9.00 -7.65 5.22
CA THR A 154 -8.94 -7.97 6.65
C THR A 154 -9.08 -9.48 6.83
N PRO A 155 -8.53 -10.07 7.91
CA PRO A 155 -8.64 -11.51 8.16
C PRO A 155 -10.09 -12.02 8.19
N GLU A 156 -11.01 -11.22 8.70
CA GLU A 156 -12.40 -11.61 8.93
C GLU A 156 -13.27 -11.50 7.68
N ARG A 157 -12.87 -10.67 6.71
CA ARG A 157 -13.72 -10.32 5.55
C ARG A 157 -13.08 -10.66 4.21
N GLY A 158 -11.79 -11.00 4.20
CA GLY A 158 -11.03 -11.18 2.97
C GLY A 158 -10.88 -9.87 2.20
N MET A 159 -10.53 -9.97 0.91
CA MET A 159 -10.36 -8.82 0.03
C MET A 159 -11.72 -8.29 -0.46
N GLU A 160 -11.97 -7.00 -0.27
CA GLU A 160 -13.16 -6.32 -0.77
C GLU A 160 -12.85 -4.89 -1.24
N THR A 161 -13.85 -4.18 -1.78
CA THR A 161 -13.69 -2.76 -2.12
C THR A 161 -13.66 -1.91 -0.85
N LEU A 162 -12.83 -0.86 -0.85
CA LEU A 162 -12.75 0.07 0.29
C LEU A 162 -14.11 0.75 0.55
N VAL A 163 -14.91 0.99 -0.48
CA VAL A 163 -16.27 1.56 -0.33
C VAL A 163 -17.16 0.62 0.49
N ASN A 164 -17.13 -0.69 0.22
CA ASN A 164 -17.94 -1.67 0.98
C ASN A 164 -17.46 -1.78 2.43
N TYR A 165 -16.15 -1.79 2.64
CA TYR A 165 -15.57 -1.82 3.99
C TYR A 165 -15.94 -0.57 4.80
N LEU A 166 -15.82 0.61 4.21
CA LEU A 166 -16.21 1.88 4.84
C LEU A 166 -17.72 1.88 5.18
N ALA A 167 -18.57 1.44 4.25
CA ALA A 167 -20.02 1.36 4.46
C ALA A 167 -20.38 0.38 5.59
N PHE A 168 -19.70 -0.77 5.68
CA PHE A 168 -19.86 -1.72 6.77
C PHE A 168 -19.55 -1.08 8.14
N HIS A 169 -18.59 -0.17 8.18
CA HIS A 169 -18.21 0.60 9.38
C HIS A 169 -18.99 1.92 9.54
N GLY A 170 -20.08 2.12 8.79
CA GLY A 170 -20.95 3.30 8.91
C GLY A 170 -20.41 4.58 8.28
N VAL A 171 -19.34 4.49 7.47
CA VAL A 171 -18.77 5.62 6.75
C VAL A 171 -19.35 5.67 5.34
N VAL A 172 -20.09 6.74 5.03
CA VAL A 172 -20.72 6.93 3.73
C VAL A 172 -19.77 7.66 2.78
N VAL A 173 -19.45 7.03 1.65
CA VAL A 173 -18.77 7.68 0.52
C VAL A 173 -19.82 8.43 -0.33
N PRO A 174 -19.68 9.76 -0.55
CA PRO A 174 -20.65 10.52 -1.33
C PRO A 174 -20.81 9.99 -2.75
N SER A 175 -22.04 10.05 -3.28
CA SER A 175 -22.31 9.67 -4.68
C SER A 175 -21.46 10.47 -5.66
N GLY A 176 -20.89 9.80 -6.66
CA GLY A 176 -20.00 10.42 -7.64
C GLY A 176 -18.53 10.42 -7.26
N ILE A 177 -18.18 10.00 -6.04
CA ILE A 177 -16.80 9.75 -5.63
C ILE A 177 -16.43 8.29 -5.90
N ASN A 178 -15.44 8.09 -6.77
CA ASN A 178 -14.88 6.77 -7.07
C ASN A 178 -13.51 6.64 -6.42
N LEU A 179 -13.37 5.83 -5.37
CA LEU A 179 -12.08 5.54 -4.74
C LEU A 179 -11.30 4.57 -5.63
N LEU A 180 -10.16 4.97 -6.18
CA LEU A 180 -9.40 4.17 -7.14
C LEU A 180 -8.21 3.44 -6.52
N THR A 181 -7.51 4.06 -5.58
CA THR A 181 -6.32 3.46 -4.97
C THR A 181 -6.18 3.98 -3.57
N CYS A 182 -6.03 3.08 -2.60
CA CYS A 182 -5.62 3.43 -1.24
C CYS A 182 -4.10 3.29 -1.13
N THR A 183 -3.41 4.38 -0.82
CA THR A 183 -1.94 4.40 -0.73
C THR A 183 -1.43 4.50 0.70
N ALA A 184 -2.32 4.72 1.67
CA ALA A 184 -1.95 4.80 3.08
C ALA A 184 -3.07 4.29 3.99
N VAL A 185 -2.66 3.67 5.10
CA VAL A 185 -3.51 3.26 6.22
C VAL A 185 -2.82 3.73 7.51
N SER A 186 -3.58 4.25 8.47
CA SER A 186 -3.03 4.62 9.78
C SER A 186 -2.57 3.39 10.57
N ALA A 187 -1.67 3.62 11.54
CA ALA A 187 -1.15 2.58 12.42
C ALA A 187 -2.26 1.74 13.09
N ASP A 188 -3.36 2.37 13.48
CA ASP A 188 -4.52 1.72 14.12
C ASP A 188 -5.54 1.13 13.14
N GLY A 189 -5.27 1.19 11.83
CA GLY A 189 -6.13 0.61 10.79
C GLY A 189 -7.42 1.38 10.48
N ARG A 190 -7.64 2.58 11.05
CA ARG A 190 -8.93 3.29 10.94
C ARG A 190 -8.99 4.40 9.91
N THR A 191 -7.85 4.96 9.52
CA THR A 191 -7.77 6.07 8.55
C THR A 191 -7.10 5.61 7.28
N PHE A 192 -7.73 5.92 6.15
CA PHE A 192 -7.33 5.53 4.81
C PHE A 192 -7.10 6.78 3.98
N ALA A 193 -6.07 6.79 3.15
CA ALA A 193 -5.85 7.87 2.20
C ALA A 193 -5.38 7.36 0.84
N GLY A 194 -5.66 8.13 -0.20
CA GLY A 194 -5.31 7.76 -1.56
C GLY A 194 -5.94 8.67 -2.60
N TRP A 195 -6.23 8.13 -3.78
CA TRP A 195 -6.70 8.90 -4.93
C TRP A 195 -8.06 8.45 -5.43
N THR A 196 -8.85 9.41 -5.88
CA THR A 196 -10.15 9.20 -6.52
C THR A 196 -10.04 9.24 -8.05
N GLY A 197 -11.10 8.82 -8.73
CA GLY A 197 -11.34 9.19 -10.11
C GLY A 197 -11.62 10.68 -10.25
N PRO A 198 -11.53 11.24 -11.46
CA PRO A 198 -11.97 12.60 -11.69
C PRO A 198 -13.45 12.76 -11.30
N PRO A 199 -13.86 13.90 -10.73
CA PRO A 199 -15.26 14.15 -10.43
C PRO A 199 -16.08 14.22 -11.74
N PRO A 200 -17.40 14.07 -11.68
CA PRO A 200 -18.26 14.24 -12.86
C PRO A 200 -18.01 15.59 -13.55
N GLY A 201 -17.69 15.56 -14.85
CA GLY A 201 -17.33 16.75 -15.64
C GLY A 201 -15.93 17.31 -15.39
N GLY A 202 -15.16 16.73 -14.48
CA GLY A 202 -13.76 17.06 -14.23
C GLY A 202 -12.78 16.19 -15.02
N GLN A 203 -11.52 16.61 -15.07
CA GLN A 203 -10.43 15.87 -15.72
C GLN A 203 -9.31 15.48 -14.74
N VAL A 204 -9.33 16.01 -13.52
CA VAL A 204 -8.23 15.87 -12.54
C VAL A 204 -8.66 14.99 -11.38
N ARG A 205 -7.81 14.01 -11.04
CA ARG A 205 -7.97 13.15 -9.86
C ARG A 205 -7.80 13.96 -8.58
N GLN A 206 -8.50 13.58 -7.51
CA GLN A 206 -8.40 14.22 -6.21
C GLN A 206 -7.82 13.24 -5.18
N GLY A 207 -7.23 13.77 -4.11
CA GLY A 207 -6.89 12.98 -2.94
C GLY A 207 -8.13 12.73 -2.08
N PHE A 208 -8.18 11.60 -1.37
CA PHE A 208 -9.17 11.36 -0.32
C PHE A 208 -8.50 11.01 1.00
N VAL A 209 -9.20 11.32 2.08
CA VAL A 209 -8.97 10.75 3.42
C VAL A 209 -10.32 10.28 3.95
N ALA A 210 -10.39 9.04 4.43
CA ALA A 210 -11.58 8.46 5.05
C ALA A 210 -11.21 7.86 6.40
N THR A 211 -11.98 8.16 7.44
CA THR A 211 -11.72 7.70 8.81
C THR A 211 -12.93 6.98 9.36
N ILE A 212 -12.72 5.77 9.84
CA ILE A 212 -13.69 5.02 10.63
C ILE A 212 -13.66 5.55 12.06
N PRO A 213 -14.78 6.04 12.62
CA PRO A 213 -14.83 6.53 13.99
C PRO A 213 -14.44 5.41 14.98
N ALA A 214 -13.68 5.77 16.03
CA ALA A 214 -13.45 4.84 17.12
C ALA A 214 -14.81 4.47 17.78
N PRO A 215 -14.98 3.21 18.24
CA PRO A 215 -16.17 2.84 18.99
C PRO A 215 -16.24 3.70 20.26
N GLY A 216 -17.16 4.68 20.26
CA GLY A 216 -17.31 5.69 21.32
C GLY A 216 -17.30 7.15 20.86
N SER A 217 -16.87 7.44 19.63
CA SER A 217 -16.81 8.82 19.09
C SER A 217 -18.15 9.33 18.54
N ILE A 218 -19.26 9.10 19.24
CA ILE A 218 -20.47 9.93 19.05
C ILE A 218 -20.22 11.20 19.86
N LEU A 219 -19.49 12.14 19.29
CA LEU A 219 -19.51 13.52 19.77
C LEU A 219 -20.75 14.19 19.17
N LEU A 220 -21.76 14.42 20.02
CA LEU A 220 -22.82 15.38 19.73
C LEU A 220 -22.16 16.73 19.38
N PHE A 221 -22.24 17.13 18.11
CA PHE A 221 -22.12 18.54 17.73
C PHE A 221 -23.46 19.00 17.15
N CYS A 222 -24.36 19.38 18.06
CA CYS A 222 -25.33 20.44 17.74
C CYS A 222 -24.57 21.76 17.78
N THR A 223 -24.23 22.33 16.62
CA THR A 223 -24.19 23.79 16.46
C THR A 223 -24.52 24.15 15.02
N ALA A 224 -25.76 24.60 14.84
CA ALA A 224 -26.12 25.57 13.82
C ALA A 224 -25.47 26.92 14.12
N PHE A 225 -25.09 27.69 13.07
CA PHE A 225 -25.15 29.16 12.92
C PHE A 225 -24.15 29.62 11.81
N CYS A 226 -24.26 30.73 11.08
CA CYS A 226 -25.08 31.97 11.02
C CYS A 226 -25.17 32.37 9.51
N ALA A 227 -25.87 33.41 9.01
CA ALA A 227 -26.18 34.73 9.55
C ALA A 227 -27.21 35.48 8.68
N GLY A 228 -27.90 36.44 9.28
CA GLY A 228 -28.65 37.47 8.56
C GLY A 228 -29.05 38.64 9.45
N CYS A 229 -28.08 39.45 9.89
CA CYS A 229 -28.36 40.74 10.53
C CYS A 229 -28.41 41.86 9.47
N ARG A 230 -29.55 42.56 9.38
CA ARG A 230 -29.71 43.99 9.03
C ARG A 230 -31.04 44.44 9.62
N GLY A 231 -31.25 45.57 10.28
CA GLY A 231 -30.46 46.72 10.68
C GLY A 231 -31.45 47.68 11.34
N ARG A 232 -31.05 48.42 12.37
CA ARG A 232 -31.91 49.41 13.05
C ARG A 232 -31.28 50.79 12.92
N ARG A 233 -31.98 51.75 12.33
CA ARG A 233 -31.78 53.19 12.60
C ARG A 233 -33.14 53.89 12.60
N ARG A 234 -33.33 54.59 13.73
CA ARG A 234 -34.28 55.64 14.13
C ARG A 234 -35.54 55.84 13.30
#